data_AF-A0A958LTG2-F1
#
_entry.id   AF-A0A958LTG2-F1
#
_cell.length_a   1.000
_cell.length_b   1.000
_cell.length_c   1.000
_cell.angle_alpha   90.00
_cell.angle_beta   90.00
_cell.angle_gamma   90.00
#
_symmetry.space_group_name_H-M   'P 1'
#
loop_
_entity.id
_entity.type
_entity.pdbx_description
1 polymer ?
#
loop_
_entity_poly.entity_id
_entity_poly.type
_entity_poly.pdbx_seq_one_letter_code
_entity_poly.pdbx_strand_id
1 'polypeptide(L)'
;MKVSHIFLAVGFVFLFSSPSLGAPMDEWRFRSKYDNFKVVRKDGQYFIGSSSVTLDPIKDFLPFFTAGIEGDCPDLPGKPDVVITGKRGDTTVERRFYLTVKQVQDGKHCADMAGEGIYFLPLHRSWFVGPASSGIAIGSTLKVTKEETVFVEFKKKGDQWLNQDSAFFTDWIFFNQFIAALEKHEISGRLHPAAAQDKKQFEVVTNGKAYEFYKVGNNLWGIKRPERDWLVVSPSFVFLLDMSTDLWRDRHAVSLATLKDTTQPPENRIQAVHQLGVAWSQAIKLVYHTIMLNPEDHPRVKEEVAYSMKKKPTDENFEILVKALDKTEDIELLAKITKILKIANRKGTAIQITDSQDVVDKAIRDWKTWWRTK
;
A
#
# COMPACT_ATOMS: atom_id res chain seq x y z
N MET A 1 23.73 -2.69 10.21
CA MET A 1 22.58 -3.45 10.75
C MET A 1 22.40 -4.69 9.91
N LYS A 2 22.63 -5.87 10.50
CA LYS A 2 22.49 -7.17 9.85
C LYS A 2 21.02 -7.55 9.81
N VAL A 3 20.50 -7.82 8.61
CA VAL A 3 19.14 -8.35 8.39
C VAL A 3 19.18 -9.83 8.77
N SER A 4 18.52 -10.20 9.87
CA SER A 4 18.31 -11.60 10.24
C SER A 4 17.23 -12.19 9.35
N HIS A 5 17.59 -13.20 8.56
CA HIS A 5 16.63 -14.06 7.88
C HIS A 5 15.82 -14.83 8.92
N ILE A 6 14.53 -14.54 9.03
CA ILE A 6 13.58 -15.34 9.80
C ILE A 6 13.33 -16.62 8.99
N PHE A 7 14.00 -17.69 9.38
CA PHE A 7 13.68 -19.04 8.95
C PHE A 7 12.31 -19.43 9.50
N LEU A 8 11.33 -19.60 8.62
CA LEU A 8 10.12 -20.36 8.94
C LEU A 8 10.55 -21.84 8.98
N ALA A 9 10.79 -22.36 10.17
CA ALA A 9 10.97 -23.79 10.38
C ALA A 9 9.61 -24.48 10.21
N VAL A 10 9.28 -24.86 8.98
CA VAL A 10 8.20 -25.81 8.70
C VAL A 10 8.81 -27.20 8.84
N GLY A 11 8.54 -27.85 9.96
CA GLY A 11 8.94 -29.23 10.22
C GLY A 11 8.19 -30.17 9.29
N PHE A 12 8.82 -30.55 8.17
CA PHE A 12 8.48 -31.77 7.45
C PHE A 12 8.98 -32.95 8.28
N VAL A 13 8.08 -33.67 8.96
CA VAL A 13 8.39 -35.03 9.41
C VAL A 13 8.12 -35.97 8.24
N PHE A 14 9.05 -36.00 7.30
CA PHE A 14 9.24 -37.17 6.46
C PHE A 14 10.41 -37.95 7.07
N LEU A 15 10.15 -39.17 7.55
CA LEU A 15 11.19 -40.13 7.84
C LEU A 15 11.73 -40.69 6.52
N PHE A 16 12.40 -39.84 5.74
CA PHE A 16 13.25 -40.28 4.65
C PHE A 16 14.69 -40.15 5.12
N SER A 17 15.39 -41.27 5.21
CA SER A 17 16.85 -41.31 5.22
C SER A 17 17.35 -40.49 4.04
N SER A 18 17.93 -39.32 4.31
CA SER A 18 18.43 -38.39 3.29
C SER A 18 19.32 -39.15 2.30
N PRO A 19 18.87 -39.41 1.05
CA PRO A 19 19.82 -39.80 0.03
C PRO A 19 20.71 -38.59 -0.15
N SER A 20 22.02 -38.80 -0.25
CA SER A 20 22.92 -37.81 -0.82
C SER A 20 22.23 -37.24 -2.06
N LEU A 21 21.97 -35.92 -2.07
CA LEU A 21 21.44 -35.24 -3.25
C LEU A 21 22.37 -35.61 -4.41
N GLY A 22 21.92 -36.50 -5.30
CA GLY A 22 22.70 -36.91 -6.46
C GLY A 22 23.12 -35.68 -7.28
N ALA A 23 24.13 -35.84 -8.14
CA ALA A 23 24.70 -34.75 -8.95
C ALA A 23 23.63 -33.76 -9.49
N PRO A 24 23.87 -32.45 -9.57
CA PRO A 24 22.81 -31.52 -9.95
C PRO A 24 22.28 -31.83 -11.37
N MET A 25 20.98 -31.63 -11.62
CA MET A 25 20.41 -31.82 -12.96
C MET A 25 21.02 -30.83 -13.97
N ASP A 26 21.22 -31.29 -15.20
CA ASP A 26 21.77 -30.51 -16.31
C ASP A 26 20.71 -29.61 -16.95
N GLU A 27 19.46 -30.09 -17.01
CA GLU A 27 18.32 -29.35 -17.55
C GLU A 27 17.08 -29.60 -16.70
N TRP A 28 16.30 -28.54 -16.47
CA TRP A 28 14.93 -28.58 -16.00
C TRP A 28 14.02 -28.02 -17.06
N ARG A 29 12.95 -28.72 -17.42
CA ARG A 29 11.89 -28.23 -18.29
C ARG A 29 10.60 -28.08 -17.49
N PHE A 30 9.95 -26.93 -17.63
CA PHE A 30 8.69 -26.60 -16.98
C PHE A 30 7.63 -26.41 -18.06
N ARG A 31 6.48 -27.08 -17.90
CA ARG A 31 5.32 -26.95 -18.77
C ARG A 31 4.07 -26.75 -17.92
N SER A 32 3.52 -25.54 -17.92
CA SER A 32 2.25 -25.20 -17.27
C SER A 32 1.29 -24.62 -18.30
N LYS A 33 0.07 -24.28 -17.87
CA LYS A 33 -0.85 -23.49 -18.72
C LYS A 33 -0.38 -22.04 -18.95
N TYR A 34 0.58 -21.56 -18.17
CA TYR A 34 1.06 -20.16 -18.22
C TYR A 34 2.33 -20.00 -19.04
N ASP A 35 3.19 -21.02 -19.10
CA ASP A 35 4.50 -20.93 -19.71
C ASP A 35 5.07 -22.31 -20.08
N ASN A 36 6.02 -22.32 -21.01
CA ASN A 36 6.85 -23.47 -21.33
C ASN A 36 8.29 -22.99 -21.50
N PHE A 37 9.15 -23.39 -20.56
CA PHE A 37 10.53 -22.91 -20.53
C PHE A 37 11.48 -23.97 -19.98
N LYS A 38 12.76 -23.69 -20.14
CA LYS A 38 13.85 -24.52 -19.64
C LYS A 38 14.80 -23.71 -18.79
N VAL A 39 15.32 -24.34 -17.75
CA VAL A 39 16.46 -23.89 -16.98
C VAL A 39 17.62 -24.85 -17.28
N VAL A 40 18.70 -24.34 -17.86
CA VAL A 40 19.86 -25.15 -18.28
C VAL A 40 21.05 -24.80 -17.41
N ARG A 41 21.78 -25.82 -16.94
CA ARG A 41 23.02 -25.67 -16.20
C ARG A 41 24.20 -25.55 -17.17
N LYS A 42 25.01 -24.50 -17.04
CA LYS A 42 26.27 -24.29 -17.78
C LYS A 42 27.31 -23.73 -16.82
N ASP A 43 28.49 -24.31 -16.79
CA ASP A 43 29.62 -23.85 -15.97
C ASP A 43 29.25 -23.65 -14.48
N GLY A 44 28.39 -24.53 -13.96
CA GLY A 44 27.91 -24.50 -12.57
C GLY A 44 26.78 -23.50 -12.29
N GLN A 45 26.40 -22.65 -13.25
CA GLN A 45 25.30 -21.68 -13.14
C GLN A 45 24.06 -22.13 -13.92
N TYR A 46 22.90 -21.56 -13.59
CA TYR A 46 21.62 -21.88 -14.24
C TYR A 46 21.13 -20.72 -15.11
N PHE A 47 20.53 -21.04 -16.25
CA PHE A 47 20.10 -20.06 -17.24
C PHE A 47 18.72 -20.35 -17.81
N ILE A 48 17.92 -19.31 -18.03
CA ILE A 48 16.74 -19.34 -18.90
C ILE A 48 17.08 -18.49 -20.14
N GLY A 49 17.25 -19.14 -21.29
CA GLY A 49 17.78 -18.47 -22.47
C GLY A 49 19.20 -17.95 -22.21
N SER A 50 19.40 -16.64 -22.32
CA SER A 50 20.67 -15.97 -22.00
C SER A 50 20.72 -15.38 -20.58
N SER A 51 19.63 -15.41 -19.82
CA SER A 51 19.56 -14.81 -18.49
C SER A 51 19.99 -15.80 -17.42
N SER A 52 20.95 -15.40 -16.57
CA SER A 52 21.31 -16.15 -15.36
C SER A 52 20.15 -16.14 -14.36
N VAL A 53 19.92 -17.27 -13.70
CA VAL A 53 18.84 -17.47 -12.73
C VAL A 53 19.30 -18.30 -11.53
N THR A 54 18.53 -18.26 -10.45
CA THR A 54 18.68 -19.17 -9.29
C THR A 54 17.69 -20.32 -9.37
N LEU A 55 18.03 -21.49 -8.79
CA LEU A 55 17.10 -22.60 -8.59
C LEU A 55 16.35 -22.54 -7.25
N ASP A 56 16.50 -21.48 -6.46
CA ASP A 56 15.78 -21.33 -5.19
C ASP A 56 14.28 -21.63 -5.28
N PRO A 57 13.54 -21.20 -6.34
CA PRO A 57 12.11 -21.50 -6.46
C PRO A 57 11.72 -22.98 -6.53
N ILE A 58 12.63 -23.88 -6.92
CA ILE A 58 12.37 -25.33 -6.99
C ILE A 58 13.09 -26.12 -5.89
N LYS A 59 13.94 -25.48 -5.09
CA LYS A 59 14.83 -26.15 -4.13
C LYS A 59 14.10 -27.11 -3.20
N ASP A 60 12.97 -26.68 -2.65
CA ASP A 60 12.18 -27.48 -1.69
C ASP A 60 11.41 -28.63 -2.35
N PHE A 61 11.34 -28.64 -3.69
CA PHE A 61 10.68 -29.67 -4.48
C PHE A 61 11.65 -30.69 -5.10
N LEU A 62 12.95 -30.46 -4.98
CA LEU A 62 13.98 -31.38 -5.49
C LEU A 62 13.81 -32.83 -4.99
N PRO A 63 13.39 -33.11 -3.74
CA PRO A 63 13.19 -34.48 -3.27
C PRO A 63 12.22 -35.30 -4.13
N PHE A 64 11.21 -34.68 -4.75
CA PHE A 64 10.27 -35.38 -5.64
C PHE A 64 10.94 -35.94 -6.89
N PHE A 65 12.12 -35.45 -7.28
CA PHE A 65 12.84 -35.89 -8.47
C PHE A 65 13.96 -36.89 -8.16
N THR A 66 14.27 -37.09 -6.88
CA THR A 66 15.27 -38.05 -6.42
C THR A 66 14.64 -39.28 -5.78
N ALA A 67 13.45 -39.14 -5.19
CA ALA A 67 12.69 -40.25 -4.63
C ALA A 67 11.79 -40.92 -5.67
N GLY A 68 11.64 -42.24 -5.54
CA GLY A 68 10.56 -42.98 -6.17
C GLY A 68 9.21 -42.55 -5.56
N ILE A 69 8.17 -42.54 -6.37
CA ILE A 69 6.80 -42.34 -5.90
C ILE A 69 6.15 -43.72 -5.82
N GLU A 70 5.58 -44.03 -4.67
CA GLU A 70 4.82 -45.26 -4.42
C GLU A 70 3.39 -44.87 -4.07
N GLY A 71 2.41 -45.63 -4.57
CA GLY A 71 0.99 -45.39 -4.31
C GLY A 71 0.13 -45.46 -5.56
N ASP A 72 -1.14 -45.78 -5.36
CA ASP A 72 -2.14 -45.76 -6.42
C ASP A 72 -2.58 -44.33 -6.71
N CYS A 73 -2.88 -44.04 -7.98
CA CYS A 73 -3.39 -42.72 -8.36
C CYS A 73 -4.90 -42.64 -8.12
N PRO A 74 -5.39 -41.64 -7.36
CA PRO A 74 -6.81 -41.36 -7.29
C PRO A 74 -7.32 -40.85 -8.65
N ASP A 75 -8.63 -40.64 -8.77
CA ASP A 75 -9.20 -39.93 -9.91
C ASP A 75 -8.72 -38.48 -9.92
N LEU A 76 -7.65 -38.23 -10.66
CA LEU A 76 -7.01 -36.94 -10.76
C LEU A 76 -7.81 -36.00 -11.67
N PRO A 77 -7.84 -34.69 -11.35
CA PRO A 77 -8.45 -33.70 -12.22
C PRO A 77 -7.69 -33.61 -13.55
N GLY A 78 -8.41 -33.32 -14.64
CA GLY A 78 -7.94 -33.36 -16.03
C GLY A 78 -6.45 -33.11 -16.30
N LYS A 79 -6.03 -31.86 -16.55
CA LYS A 79 -4.63 -31.53 -16.86
C LYS A 79 -3.88 -31.11 -15.59
N PRO A 80 -2.59 -31.50 -15.42
CA PRO A 80 -1.78 -31.04 -14.29
C PRO A 80 -1.53 -29.53 -14.37
N ASP A 81 -1.34 -28.90 -13.20
CA ASP A 81 -1.01 -27.48 -13.08
C ASP A 81 0.38 -27.19 -13.66
N VAL A 82 1.33 -28.11 -13.45
CA VAL A 82 2.65 -28.10 -14.08
C VAL A 82 3.21 -29.51 -14.25
N VAL A 83 3.89 -29.72 -15.37
CA VAL A 83 4.76 -30.86 -15.61
C VAL A 83 6.20 -30.37 -15.59
N ILE A 84 7.01 -30.97 -14.73
CA ILE A 84 8.42 -30.66 -14.60
C ILE A 84 9.24 -31.89 -14.98
N THR A 85 10.22 -31.70 -15.86
CA THR A 85 11.12 -32.75 -16.31
C THR A 85 12.55 -32.36 -15.95
N GLY A 86 13.23 -33.16 -15.13
CA GLY A 86 14.65 -33.02 -14.83
C GLY A 86 15.47 -34.00 -15.67
N LYS A 87 16.57 -33.55 -16.26
CA LYS A 87 17.49 -34.37 -17.04
C LYS A 87 18.91 -34.31 -16.46
N ARG A 88 19.57 -35.47 -16.37
CA ARG A 88 20.98 -35.62 -16.00
C ARG A 88 21.62 -36.69 -16.90
N GLY A 89 22.55 -36.30 -17.76
CA GLY A 89 23.08 -37.18 -18.81
C GLY A 89 21.94 -37.83 -19.60
N ASP A 90 21.88 -39.16 -19.62
CA ASP A 90 20.82 -39.92 -20.29
C ASP A 90 19.58 -40.18 -19.41
N THR A 91 19.66 -39.86 -18.11
CA THR A 91 18.54 -40.05 -17.18
C THR A 91 17.57 -38.88 -17.25
N THR A 92 16.28 -39.19 -17.37
CA THR A 92 15.19 -38.20 -17.37
C THR A 92 14.13 -38.59 -16.36
N VAL A 93 13.71 -37.65 -15.52
CA VAL A 93 12.66 -37.82 -14.52
C VAL A 93 11.57 -36.79 -14.77
N GLU A 94 10.34 -37.24 -15.02
CA GLU A 94 9.16 -36.39 -15.16
C GLU A 94 8.28 -36.48 -13.90
N ARG A 95 7.75 -35.33 -13.46
CA ARG A 95 6.75 -35.22 -12.40
C ARG A 95 5.62 -34.31 -12.84
N ARG A 96 4.38 -34.73 -12.57
CA ARG A 96 3.15 -33.98 -12.85
C ARG A 96 2.53 -33.57 -11.53
N PHE A 97 2.30 -32.28 -11.35
CA PHE A 97 1.79 -31.72 -10.10
C PHE A 97 0.37 -31.21 -10.29
N TYR A 98 -0.51 -31.62 -9.38
CA TYR A 98 -1.91 -31.20 -9.30
C TYR A 98 -2.09 -30.49 -7.96
N LEU A 99 -1.85 -29.17 -7.96
CA LEU A 99 -1.77 -28.34 -6.76
C LEU A 99 -3.11 -28.24 -6.04
N THR A 100 -4.22 -28.20 -6.79
CA THR A 100 -5.57 -28.07 -6.20
C THR A 100 -5.96 -29.29 -5.36
N VAL A 101 -5.61 -30.50 -5.81
CA VAL A 101 -5.85 -31.75 -5.07
C VAL A 101 -4.62 -32.23 -4.28
N LYS A 102 -3.56 -31.41 -4.27
CA LYS A 102 -2.29 -31.68 -3.58
C LYS A 102 -1.65 -33.04 -3.93
N GLN A 103 -1.65 -33.42 -5.22
CA GLN A 103 -1.07 -34.67 -5.71
C GLN A 103 0.16 -34.45 -6.59
N VAL A 104 1.11 -35.38 -6.53
CA VAL A 104 2.21 -35.50 -7.51
C VAL A 104 2.22 -36.90 -8.12
N GLN A 105 2.45 -36.97 -9.44
CA GLN A 105 2.42 -38.20 -10.22
C GLN A 105 3.71 -38.38 -11.04
N ASP A 106 4.25 -39.60 -11.11
CA ASP A 106 5.42 -39.96 -11.94
C ASP A 106 5.08 -40.55 -13.32
N GLY A 107 3.79 -40.72 -13.59
CA GLY A 107 3.23 -41.34 -14.80
C GLY A 107 2.50 -42.65 -14.50
N LYS A 108 2.81 -43.30 -13.37
CA LYS A 108 2.19 -44.55 -12.93
C LYS A 108 1.68 -44.47 -11.49
N HIS A 109 2.46 -43.90 -10.60
CA HIS A 109 2.17 -43.80 -9.17
C HIS A 109 1.91 -42.35 -8.77
N CYS A 110 1.21 -42.19 -7.66
CA CYS A 110 0.88 -40.89 -7.08
C CYS A 110 1.26 -40.83 -5.60
N ALA A 111 1.56 -39.63 -5.13
CA ALA A 111 1.75 -39.35 -3.72
C ALA A 111 1.07 -38.04 -3.31
N ASP A 112 0.59 -38.04 -2.08
CA ASP A 112 0.06 -36.85 -1.40
C ASP A 112 1.19 -35.85 -1.13
N MET A 113 0.89 -34.58 -1.37
CA MET A 113 1.74 -33.47 -0.96
C MET A 113 1.11 -32.73 0.23
N ALA A 114 1.75 -32.81 1.38
CA ALA A 114 1.29 -32.10 2.57
C ALA A 114 1.74 -30.62 2.60
N GLY A 115 1.00 -29.82 3.35
CA GLY A 115 1.35 -28.42 3.65
C GLY A 115 0.94 -27.41 2.57
N GLU A 116 1.27 -26.14 2.85
CA GLU A 116 0.96 -24.99 1.98
C GLU A 116 2.16 -24.60 1.10
N GLY A 117 3.35 -25.14 1.40
CA GLY A 117 4.58 -24.92 0.61
C GLY A 117 4.41 -25.32 -0.85
N ILE A 118 3.53 -26.27 -1.15
CA ILE A 118 3.23 -26.76 -2.50
C ILE A 118 2.82 -25.65 -3.47
N TYR A 119 2.19 -24.59 -2.97
CA TYR A 119 1.69 -23.52 -3.81
C TYR A 119 2.80 -22.56 -4.28
N PHE A 120 4.01 -22.70 -3.75
CA PHE A 120 5.22 -22.03 -4.24
C PHE A 120 5.89 -22.80 -5.40
N LEU A 121 5.31 -23.90 -5.87
CA LEU A 121 5.83 -24.60 -7.03
C LEU A 121 5.80 -23.69 -8.27
N PRO A 122 6.92 -23.54 -9.00
CA PRO A 122 7.03 -22.52 -10.02
C PRO A 122 6.30 -22.90 -11.30
N LEU A 123 5.35 -22.04 -11.70
CA LEU A 123 4.50 -22.26 -12.87
C LEU A 123 4.87 -21.36 -14.06
N HIS A 124 5.77 -20.39 -13.89
CA HIS A 124 6.12 -19.42 -14.93
C HIS A 124 7.59 -18.98 -14.80
N ARG A 125 8.28 -18.69 -15.90
CA ARG A 125 9.73 -18.36 -15.89
C ARG A 125 10.09 -17.19 -14.98
N SER A 126 9.21 -16.20 -14.85
CA SER A 126 9.41 -14.99 -14.02
C SER A 126 9.63 -15.27 -12.53
N TRP A 127 9.38 -16.50 -12.08
CA TRP A 127 9.67 -16.95 -10.71
C TRP A 127 11.18 -17.14 -10.49
N PHE A 128 11.93 -17.41 -11.56
CA PHE A 128 13.38 -17.61 -11.58
C PHE A 128 14.16 -16.34 -11.92
N VAL A 129 13.57 -15.46 -12.73
CA VAL A 129 14.23 -14.24 -13.29
C VAL A 129 13.74 -12.93 -12.65
N GLY A 130 12.76 -13.00 -11.74
CA GLY A 130 12.01 -11.84 -11.32
C GLY A 130 12.83 -10.85 -10.48
N PRO A 131 12.60 -9.52 -10.64
CA PRO A 131 13.19 -8.54 -9.73
C PRO A 131 12.74 -8.81 -8.30
N ALA A 132 13.62 -8.53 -7.33
CA ALA A 132 13.31 -8.62 -5.90
C ALA A 132 12.25 -7.60 -5.44
N SER A 133 11.82 -6.69 -6.33
CA SER A 133 10.75 -5.74 -6.06
C SER A 133 9.85 -5.51 -7.29
N SER A 134 8.65 -5.02 -7.04
CA SER A 134 7.69 -4.63 -8.08
C SER A 134 6.84 -3.46 -7.62
N GLY A 135 6.01 -2.94 -8.51
CA GLY A 135 5.11 -1.82 -8.24
C GLY A 135 3.75 -2.00 -8.92
N ILE A 136 2.77 -1.31 -8.38
CA ILE A 136 1.46 -1.03 -8.96
C ILE A 136 1.48 0.45 -9.38
N ALA A 137 1.26 0.71 -10.67
CA ALA A 137 1.20 2.07 -11.18
C ALA A 137 -0.10 2.73 -10.68
N ILE A 138 0.03 3.80 -9.90
CA ILE A 138 -1.11 4.51 -9.31
C ILE A 138 -1.49 5.68 -10.21
N GLY A 139 -2.76 5.71 -10.60
CA GLY A 139 -3.35 6.76 -11.44
C GLY A 139 -3.73 8.02 -10.69
N SER A 140 -4.60 8.81 -11.32
CA SER A 140 -5.24 9.97 -10.68
C SER A 140 -6.39 9.58 -9.75
N THR A 141 -6.80 8.31 -9.74
CA THR A 141 -7.83 7.77 -8.85
C THR A 141 -7.32 6.53 -8.15
N LEU A 142 -7.67 6.38 -6.89
CA LEU A 142 -7.41 5.19 -6.08
C LEU A 142 -8.68 4.88 -5.30
N LYS A 143 -9.24 3.70 -5.52
CA LYS A 143 -10.42 3.22 -4.82
C LYS A 143 -10.07 1.92 -4.10
N VAL A 144 -10.47 1.79 -2.84
CA VAL A 144 -10.28 0.56 -2.09
C VAL A 144 -11.62 0.00 -1.67
N THR A 145 -11.86 -1.26 -2.01
CA THR A 145 -13.13 -1.95 -1.78
C THR A 145 -12.92 -3.23 -0.99
N LYS A 146 -13.89 -3.60 -0.18
CA LYS A 146 -13.96 -4.87 0.54
C LYS A 146 -15.41 -5.33 0.55
N GLU A 147 -15.65 -6.58 0.16
CA GLU A 147 -17.00 -7.16 0.06
C GLU A 147 -17.96 -6.24 -0.70
N GLU A 148 -17.53 -5.77 -1.88
CA GLU A 148 -18.27 -4.85 -2.77
C GLU A 148 -18.55 -3.44 -2.20
N THR A 149 -18.20 -3.21 -0.93
CA THR A 149 -18.33 -1.91 -0.27
C THR A 149 -17.09 -1.07 -0.50
N VAL A 150 -17.28 0.19 -0.88
CA VAL A 150 -16.19 1.16 -1.00
C VAL A 150 -15.79 1.64 0.39
N PHE A 151 -14.57 1.33 0.79
CA PHE A 151 -14.04 1.77 2.09
C PHE A 151 -13.57 3.22 2.02
N VAL A 152 -12.79 3.51 0.97
CA VAL A 152 -12.21 4.83 0.73
C VAL A 152 -12.00 5.02 -0.77
N GLU A 153 -12.17 6.25 -1.23
CA GLU A 153 -11.92 6.64 -2.60
C GLU A 153 -11.21 7.98 -2.63
N PHE A 154 -10.12 8.05 -3.40
CA PHE A 154 -9.27 9.22 -3.52
C PHE A 154 -9.09 9.62 -4.97
N LYS A 155 -9.00 10.95 -5.18
CA LYS A 155 -8.69 11.55 -6.47
C LYS A 155 -7.56 12.57 -6.32
N LYS A 156 -6.64 12.58 -7.28
CA LYS A 156 -5.62 13.62 -7.39
C LYS A 156 -6.23 14.91 -7.93
N LYS A 157 -5.91 16.04 -7.30
CA LYS A 157 -6.13 17.40 -7.79
C LYS A 157 -4.78 18.11 -7.81
N GLY A 158 -4.17 18.21 -9.00
CA GLY A 158 -2.73 18.52 -9.10
C GLY A 158 -1.92 17.40 -8.45
N ASP A 159 -0.98 17.77 -7.58
CA ASP A 159 -0.12 16.82 -6.86
C ASP A 159 -0.72 16.31 -5.53
N GLN A 160 -1.91 16.80 -5.15
CA GLN A 160 -2.54 16.46 -3.88
C GLN A 160 -3.62 15.39 -4.04
N TRP A 161 -3.58 14.39 -3.19
CA TRP A 161 -4.68 13.45 -3.01
C TRP A 161 -5.78 14.06 -2.16
N LEU A 162 -7.04 13.80 -2.53
CA LEU A 162 -8.22 14.20 -1.77
C LEU A 162 -9.17 13.02 -1.68
N ASN A 163 -9.68 12.76 -0.47
CA ASN A 163 -10.76 11.79 -0.28
C ASN A 163 -12.04 12.33 -0.96
N GLN A 164 -12.77 11.47 -1.69
CA GLN A 164 -14.02 11.83 -2.33
C GLN A 164 -15.17 12.00 -1.32
N ASP A 165 -15.10 11.32 -0.18
CA ASP A 165 -15.98 11.60 0.95
C ASP A 165 -15.43 12.79 1.75
N SER A 166 -16.07 13.95 1.60
CA SER A 166 -15.67 15.16 2.32
C SER A 166 -15.88 15.08 3.83
N ALA A 167 -16.70 14.16 4.33
CA ALA A 167 -16.88 13.91 5.77
C ALA A 167 -15.81 12.96 6.33
N PHE A 168 -15.02 12.32 5.47
CA PHE A 168 -13.99 11.37 5.88
C PHE A 168 -12.64 12.06 6.12
N PHE A 169 -12.25 12.18 7.39
CA PHE A 169 -10.93 12.69 7.77
C PHE A 169 -9.89 11.58 7.62
N THR A 170 -9.03 11.70 6.61
CA THR A 170 -8.03 10.67 6.27
C THR A 170 -6.80 10.76 7.17
N ASP A 171 -6.34 9.62 7.68
CA ASP A 171 -5.00 9.46 8.23
C ASP A 171 -3.99 9.47 7.07
N TRP A 172 -3.39 10.63 6.86
CA TRP A 172 -2.44 10.83 5.76
C TRP A 172 -1.10 10.11 5.97
N ILE A 173 -0.74 9.73 7.20
CA ILE A 173 0.47 8.95 7.46
C ILE A 173 0.24 7.53 6.93
N PHE A 174 -0.87 6.91 7.33
CA PHE A 174 -1.25 5.59 6.83
C PHE A 174 -1.45 5.59 5.32
N PHE A 175 -2.18 6.58 4.78
CA PHE A 175 -2.38 6.73 3.34
C PHE A 175 -1.05 6.75 2.57
N ASN A 176 -0.10 7.58 2.99
CA ASN A 176 1.20 7.71 2.32
C ASN A 176 2.03 6.42 2.42
N GLN A 177 1.99 5.74 3.57
CA GLN A 177 2.63 4.43 3.73
C GLN A 177 2.02 3.39 2.78
N PHE A 178 0.70 3.40 2.63
CA PHE A 178 -0.02 2.52 1.72
C PHE A 178 0.33 2.79 0.26
N ILE A 179 0.32 4.05 -0.16
CA ILE A 179 0.75 4.47 -1.51
C ILE A 179 2.18 4.01 -1.80
N ALA A 180 3.12 4.26 -0.88
CA ALA A 180 4.51 3.88 -1.06
C ALA A 180 4.67 2.36 -1.25
N ALA A 181 3.94 1.55 -0.47
CA ALA A 181 3.95 0.09 -0.60
C ALA A 181 3.35 -0.38 -1.93
N LEU A 182 2.29 0.27 -2.43
CA LEU A 182 1.72 -0.02 -3.75
C LEU A 182 2.73 0.29 -4.86
N GLU A 183 3.32 1.48 -4.86
CA GLU A 183 4.28 1.93 -5.88
C GLU A 183 5.55 1.08 -5.89
N LYS A 184 5.99 0.62 -4.71
CA LYS A 184 7.16 -0.23 -4.57
C LYS A 184 7.02 -1.21 -3.40
N HIS A 185 6.98 -2.49 -3.72
CA HIS A 185 6.96 -3.58 -2.75
C HIS A 185 7.98 -4.65 -3.11
N GLU A 186 8.51 -5.31 -2.09
CA GLU A 186 9.38 -6.48 -2.25
C GLU A 186 8.57 -7.68 -2.75
N ILE A 187 9.19 -8.51 -3.59
CA ILE A 187 8.64 -9.82 -3.97
C ILE A 187 9.41 -10.88 -3.20
N SER A 188 8.78 -11.44 -2.17
CA SER A 188 9.37 -12.56 -1.41
C SER A 188 8.96 -13.93 -1.97
N GLY A 189 8.00 -13.96 -2.88
CA GLY A 189 7.59 -15.20 -3.53
C GLY A 189 6.47 -15.01 -4.54
N ARG A 190 6.07 -16.11 -5.16
CA ARG A 190 4.90 -16.19 -6.03
C ARG A 190 4.12 -17.45 -5.66
N LEU A 191 2.80 -17.38 -5.76
CA LEU A 191 1.91 -18.43 -5.29
C LEU A 191 0.85 -18.78 -6.33
N HIS A 192 0.50 -20.06 -6.39
CA HIS A 192 -0.71 -20.51 -7.06
C HIS A 192 -1.97 -19.90 -6.38
N PRO A 193 -3.01 -19.50 -7.13
CA PRO A 193 -4.21 -18.87 -6.56
C PRO A 193 -4.93 -19.72 -5.51
N ALA A 194 -4.86 -21.06 -5.61
CA ALA A 194 -5.49 -21.97 -4.65
C ALA A 194 -4.96 -21.77 -3.21
N ALA A 195 -3.75 -21.24 -3.02
CA ALA A 195 -3.21 -20.90 -1.70
C ALA A 195 -4.06 -19.86 -0.94
N ALA A 196 -4.79 -19.04 -1.69
CA ALA A 196 -5.54 -17.91 -1.19
C ALA A 196 -7.03 -17.99 -1.50
N GLN A 197 -7.52 -19.17 -1.88
CA GLN A 197 -8.94 -19.41 -2.08
C GLN A 197 -9.70 -18.99 -0.82
N ASP A 198 -10.74 -18.16 -0.99
CA ASP A 198 -11.57 -17.60 0.08
C ASP A 198 -10.83 -16.72 1.10
N LYS A 199 -9.58 -16.34 0.83
CA LYS A 199 -8.76 -15.45 1.70
C LYS A 199 -8.67 -14.02 1.17
N LYS A 200 -9.43 -13.65 0.13
CA LYS A 200 -9.48 -12.28 -0.40
C LYS A 200 -9.94 -11.34 0.71
N GLN A 201 -9.17 -10.28 0.95
CA GLN A 201 -9.47 -9.31 2.00
C GLN A 201 -10.02 -8.02 1.43
N PHE A 202 -9.41 -7.51 0.36
CA PHE A 202 -9.82 -6.27 -0.27
C PHE A 202 -9.29 -6.19 -1.71
N GLU A 203 -9.72 -5.15 -2.42
CA GLU A 203 -9.30 -4.84 -3.77
C GLU A 203 -8.95 -3.37 -3.90
N VAL A 204 -7.86 -3.10 -4.60
CA VAL A 204 -7.43 -1.75 -4.97
C VAL A 204 -7.70 -1.56 -6.44
N VAL A 205 -8.49 -0.54 -6.78
CA VAL A 205 -8.78 -0.14 -8.15
C VAL A 205 -8.06 1.17 -8.45
N THR A 206 -7.19 1.14 -9.46
CA THR A 206 -6.48 2.33 -9.96
C THR A 206 -6.19 2.15 -11.44
N ASN A 207 -6.18 3.25 -12.23
CA ASN A 207 -6.01 3.19 -13.69
C ASN A 207 -6.97 2.20 -14.39
N GLY A 208 -8.20 2.07 -13.89
CA GLY A 208 -9.20 1.11 -14.42
C GLY A 208 -8.84 -0.36 -14.18
N LYS A 209 -7.82 -0.65 -13.37
CA LYS A 209 -7.31 -2.00 -13.09
C LYS A 209 -7.56 -2.37 -11.63
N ALA A 210 -8.10 -3.57 -11.42
CA ALA A 210 -8.36 -4.16 -10.11
C ALA A 210 -7.20 -5.05 -9.66
N TYR A 211 -6.67 -4.79 -8.47
CA TYR A 211 -5.64 -5.56 -7.82
C TYR A 211 -6.22 -6.18 -6.55
N GLU A 212 -6.26 -7.50 -6.50
CA GLU A 212 -6.87 -8.21 -5.38
C GLU A 212 -5.80 -8.57 -4.34
N PHE A 213 -6.09 -8.28 -3.07
CA PHE A 213 -5.19 -8.51 -1.94
C PHE A 213 -5.71 -9.63 -1.05
N TYR A 214 -4.81 -10.57 -0.73
CA TYR A 214 -5.10 -11.78 0.01
C TYR A 214 -4.15 -11.91 1.20
N LYS A 215 -4.69 -12.31 2.35
CA LYS A 215 -3.86 -12.65 3.53
C LYS A 215 -3.40 -14.10 3.39
N VAL A 216 -2.13 -14.31 3.03
CA VAL A 216 -1.57 -15.64 2.72
C VAL A 216 -0.66 -16.19 3.84
N GLY A 217 -0.45 -15.39 4.89
CA GLY A 217 0.24 -15.78 6.11
C GLY A 217 0.18 -14.65 7.13
N ASN A 218 0.80 -14.82 8.30
CA ASN A 218 0.74 -13.81 9.36
C ASN A 218 1.37 -12.46 8.96
N ASN A 219 2.43 -12.51 8.16
CA ASN A 219 3.19 -11.32 7.73
C ASN A 219 3.33 -11.23 6.21
N LEU A 220 2.47 -11.92 5.46
CA LEU A 220 2.58 -12.02 4.00
C LEU A 220 1.24 -11.75 3.33
N TRP A 221 1.30 -10.88 2.34
CA TRP A 221 0.17 -10.52 1.49
C TRP A 221 0.41 -11.03 0.07
N GLY A 222 -0.59 -11.72 -0.49
CA GLY A 222 -0.64 -12.12 -1.88
C GLY A 222 -1.38 -11.08 -2.70
N ILE A 223 -0.79 -10.63 -3.80
CA ILE A 223 -1.36 -9.65 -4.71
C ILE A 223 -1.64 -10.33 -6.05
N LYS A 224 -2.92 -10.44 -6.41
CA LYS A 224 -3.30 -10.84 -7.76
C LYS A 224 -3.37 -9.60 -8.64
N ARG A 225 -2.60 -9.61 -9.72
CA ARG A 225 -2.61 -8.52 -10.70
C ARG A 225 -3.68 -8.80 -11.77
N PRO A 226 -4.20 -7.75 -12.42
CA PRO A 226 -4.97 -7.93 -13.64
C PRO A 226 -4.18 -8.81 -14.62
N GLU A 227 -4.88 -9.70 -15.33
CA GLU A 227 -4.33 -10.55 -16.38
C GLU A 227 -3.27 -11.56 -15.91
N ARG A 228 -3.12 -11.78 -14.58
CA ARG A 228 -2.25 -12.81 -14.02
C ARG A 228 -3.01 -13.72 -13.08
N ASP A 229 -2.93 -15.02 -13.37
CA ASP A 229 -3.55 -16.08 -12.58
C ASP A 229 -2.57 -16.67 -11.54
N TRP A 230 -1.73 -15.84 -10.96
CA TRP A 230 -0.91 -16.18 -9.79
C TRP A 230 -0.69 -14.95 -8.92
N LEU A 231 -0.38 -15.19 -7.66
CA LEU A 231 -0.17 -14.14 -6.68
C LEU A 231 1.31 -13.77 -6.60
N VAL A 232 1.57 -12.47 -6.43
CA VAL A 232 2.88 -11.96 -6.00
C VAL A 232 2.82 -11.80 -4.49
N VAL A 233 3.73 -12.45 -3.76
CA VAL A 233 3.76 -12.42 -2.31
C VAL A 233 4.72 -11.34 -1.83
N SER A 234 4.26 -10.51 -0.89
CA SER A 234 5.02 -9.41 -0.34
C SER A 234 4.79 -9.20 1.16
N PRO A 235 5.84 -8.96 1.95
CA PRO A 235 5.74 -8.53 3.33
C PRO A 235 5.52 -7.01 3.47
N SER A 236 5.64 -6.24 2.36
CA SER A 236 5.55 -4.77 2.39
C SER A 236 4.21 -4.25 2.91
N PHE A 237 3.19 -5.09 2.98
CA PHE A 237 1.84 -4.75 3.41
C PHE A 237 1.52 -5.24 4.83
N VAL A 238 2.51 -5.70 5.62
CA VAL A 238 2.29 -6.24 6.98
C VAL A 238 1.62 -5.24 7.95
N PHE A 239 1.73 -3.94 7.69
CA PHE A 239 1.03 -2.90 8.46
C PHE A 239 -0.49 -2.92 8.24
N LEU A 240 -0.96 -3.59 7.18
CA LEU A 240 -2.35 -4.01 7.01
C LEU A 240 -2.51 -5.27 7.85
N LEU A 241 -2.76 -5.12 9.16
CA LEU A 241 -3.05 -6.27 10.02
C LEU A 241 -4.43 -6.83 9.65
N ASP A 242 -5.44 -5.96 9.69
CA ASP A 242 -6.79 -6.21 9.18
C ASP A 242 -7.30 -4.94 8.48
N MET A 243 -7.82 -5.08 7.26
CA MET A 243 -8.31 -3.95 6.49
C MET A 243 -9.62 -3.43 7.10
N SER A 244 -9.54 -2.35 7.88
CA SER A 244 -10.65 -1.64 8.52
C SER A 244 -10.66 -0.16 8.15
N THR A 245 -11.82 0.49 8.20
CA THR A 245 -11.96 1.94 7.96
C THR A 245 -11.20 2.78 8.99
N ASP A 246 -11.00 2.25 10.19
CA ASP A 246 -10.33 2.99 11.28
C ASP A 246 -8.85 3.22 10.99
N LEU A 247 -8.19 2.31 10.25
CA LEU A 247 -6.82 2.52 9.79
C LEU A 247 -6.67 3.73 8.87
N TRP A 248 -7.73 4.02 8.11
CA TRP A 248 -7.75 5.13 7.16
C TRP A 248 -8.17 6.45 7.80
N ARG A 249 -8.74 6.41 9.01
CA ARG A 249 -9.39 7.56 9.63
C ARG A 249 -8.41 8.26 10.58
N ASP A 250 -8.30 9.58 10.45
CA ASP A 250 -7.49 10.39 11.35
C ASP A 250 -7.96 10.18 12.80
N ARG A 251 -7.02 9.94 13.71
CA ARG A 251 -7.31 9.73 15.14
C ARG A 251 -8.10 10.88 15.79
N HIS A 252 -8.09 12.06 15.19
CA HIS A 252 -8.84 13.24 15.63
C HIS A 252 -10.15 13.46 14.85
N ALA A 253 -10.64 12.47 14.11
CA ALA A 253 -11.82 12.60 13.25
C ALA A 253 -13.06 13.14 13.96
N VAL A 254 -13.28 12.79 15.23
CA VAL A 254 -14.42 13.29 16.02
C VAL A 254 -14.31 14.80 16.23
N SER A 255 -13.18 15.29 16.75
CA SER A 255 -12.96 16.73 16.95
C SER A 255 -12.97 17.48 15.61
N LEU A 256 -12.45 16.88 14.53
CA LEU A 256 -12.49 17.47 13.20
C LEU A 256 -13.91 17.56 12.64
N ALA A 257 -14.76 16.56 12.88
CA ALA A 257 -16.17 16.58 12.50
C ALA A 257 -16.91 17.70 13.22
N THR A 258 -16.76 17.79 14.55
CA THR A 258 -17.35 18.87 15.36
C THR A 258 -16.90 20.24 14.88
N LEU A 259 -15.59 20.39 14.62
CA LEU A 259 -15.03 21.67 14.19
C LEU A 259 -15.51 22.11 12.80
N LYS A 260 -15.67 21.15 11.87
CA LYS A 260 -16.13 21.42 10.50
C LYS A 260 -17.64 21.71 10.44
N ASP A 261 -18.43 21.16 11.36
CA ASP A 261 -19.88 21.35 11.39
C ASP A 261 -20.26 22.77 11.84
N THR A 262 -20.65 23.62 10.89
CA THR A 262 -21.05 25.00 11.13
C THR A 262 -22.38 25.13 11.88
N THR A 263 -23.14 24.04 12.05
CA THR A 263 -24.37 24.03 12.85
C THR A 263 -24.10 23.87 14.34
N GLN A 264 -22.88 23.45 14.72
CA GLN A 264 -22.49 23.36 16.12
C GLN A 264 -22.35 24.75 16.76
N PRO A 265 -22.71 24.89 18.05
CA PRO A 265 -22.39 26.09 18.82
C PRO A 265 -20.90 26.44 18.74
N PRO A 266 -20.52 27.72 18.64
CA PRO A 266 -19.12 28.15 18.56
C PRO A 266 -18.25 27.57 19.68
N GLU A 267 -18.76 27.44 20.89
CA GLU A 267 -18.00 26.92 22.03
C GLU A 267 -17.62 25.45 21.89
N ASN A 268 -18.50 24.62 21.30
CA ASN A 268 -18.19 23.22 21.02
C ASN A 268 -17.07 23.11 19.97
N ARG A 269 -17.10 24.00 18.97
CA ARG A 269 -16.09 24.08 17.92
C ARG A 269 -14.75 24.57 18.47
N ILE A 270 -14.76 25.58 19.34
CA ILE A 270 -13.56 26.07 20.05
C ILE A 270 -12.97 24.97 20.93
N GLN A 271 -13.79 24.24 21.69
CA GLN A 271 -13.34 23.10 22.47
C GLN A 271 -12.70 22.03 21.57
N ALA A 272 -13.26 21.78 20.38
CA ALA A 272 -12.66 20.87 19.41
C ALA A 272 -11.28 21.36 18.95
N VAL A 273 -11.08 22.65 18.69
CA VAL A 273 -9.74 23.23 18.40
C VAL A 273 -8.78 22.95 19.57
N HIS A 274 -9.22 23.14 20.81
CA HIS A 274 -8.39 22.89 21.99
C HIS A 274 -8.05 21.41 22.19
N GLN A 275 -8.98 20.50 21.88
CA GLN A 275 -8.75 19.04 21.90
C GLN A 275 -7.72 18.60 20.85
N LEU A 276 -7.67 19.26 19.69
CA LEU A 276 -6.61 19.04 18.70
C LEU A 276 -5.24 19.49 19.25
N GLY A 277 -5.21 20.50 20.11
CA GLY A 277 -4.03 20.92 20.86
C GLY A 277 -2.87 21.33 19.95
N VAL A 278 -1.74 20.60 20.04
CA VAL A 278 -0.55 20.84 19.20
C VAL A 278 -0.46 19.89 17.99
N ALA A 279 -1.45 19.00 17.83
CA ALA A 279 -1.49 18.08 16.71
C ALA A 279 -1.59 18.83 15.38
N TRP A 280 -0.97 18.26 14.34
CA TRP A 280 -0.93 18.89 13.02
C TRP A 280 -0.83 17.83 11.92
N SER A 281 -1.99 17.30 11.53
CA SER A 281 -2.13 16.43 10.35
C SER A 281 -2.60 17.25 9.14
N GLN A 282 -2.47 16.68 7.95
CA GLN A 282 -3.00 17.32 6.74
C GLN A 282 -4.53 17.47 6.81
N ALA A 283 -5.26 16.59 7.51
CA ALA A 283 -6.70 16.75 7.75
C ALA A 283 -7.00 17.98 8.65
N ILE A 284 -6.26 18.15 9.76
CA ILE A 284 -6.38 19.34 10.63
C ILE A 284 -6.15 20.62 9.81
N LYS A 285 -5.07 20.63 9.04
CA LYS A 285 -4.70 21.76 8.18
C LYS A 285 -5.82 22.11 7.18
N LEU A 286 -6.38 21.13 6.48
CA LEU A 286 -7.47 21.36 5.51
C LEU A 286 -8.72 21.93 6.17
N VAL A 287 -9.10 21.44 7.35
CA VAL A 287 -10.24 21.98 8.12
C VAL A 287 -9.97 23.42 8.54
N TYR A 288 -8.79 23.70 9.08
CA TYR A 288 -8.40 25.05 9.53
C TYR A 288 -8.40 26.03 8.36
N HIS A 289 -7.84 25.63 7.21
CA HIS A 289 -7.86 26.46 6.00
C HIS A 289 -9.28 26.76 5.53
N THR A 290 -10.16 25.75 5.55
CA THR A 290 -11.57 25.90 5.16
C THR A 290 -12.28 26.91 6.06
N ILE A 291 -12.08 26.82 7.38
CA ILE A 291 -12.68 27.75 8.36
C ILE A 291 -12.19 29.17 8.15
N MET A 292 -10.87 29.36 7.98
CA MET A 292 -10.29 30.69 7.77
C MET A 292 -10.78 31.36 6.49
N LEU A 293 -11.08 30.59 5.45
CA LEU A 293 -11.53 31.10 4.15
C LEU A 293 -13.04 31.21 4.00
N ASN A 294 -13.83 30.67 4.94
CA ASN A 294 -15.28 30.75 4.92
C ASN A 294 -15.75 32.11 5.49
N PRO A 295 -16.31 33.03 4.69
CA PRO A 295 -16.72 34.35 5.19
C PRO A 295 -17.78 34.25 6.29
N GLU A 296 -18.69 33.28 6.19
CA GLU A 296 -19.83 33.07 7.10
C GLU A 296 -19.45 32.38 8.42
N ASP A 297 -18.20 31.95 8.60
CA ASP A 297 -17.78 31.26 9.83
C ASP A 297 -17.60 32.24 11.00
N HIS A 298 -17.87 31.77 12.21
CA HIS A 298 -17.94 32.58 13.42
C HIS A 298 -16.56 33.18 13.78
N PRO A 299 -16.43 34.50 14.00
CA PRO A 299 -15.14 35.17 14.22
C PRO A 299 -14.30 34.55 15.35
N ARG A 300 -14.91 34.20 16.48
CA ARG A 300 -14.20 33.55 17.61
C ARG A 300 -13.62 32.18 17.25
N VAL A 301 -14.28 31.39 16.39
CA VAL A 301 -13.75 30.10 15.94
C VAL A 301 -12.55 30.33 15.01
N LYS A 302 -12.67 31.28 14.08
CA LYS A 302 -11.56 31.69 13.20
C LYS A 302 -10.36 32.19 13.99
N GLU A 303 -10.57 32.95 15.08
CA GLU A 303 -9.50 33.42 15.95
C GLU A 303 -8.71 32.26 16.56
N GLU A 304 -9.39 31.28 17.15
CA GLU A 304 -8.75 30.10 17.76
C GLU A 304 -8.01 29.24 16.73
N VAL A 305 -8.58 29.12 15.53
CA VAL A 305 -7.91 28.47 14.39
C VAL A 305 -6.66 29.24 13.97
N ALA A 306 -6.73 30.57 13.82
CA ALA A 306 -5.59 31.40 13.46
C ALA A 306 -4.48 31.33 14.52
N TYR A 307 -4.85 31.33 15.81
CA TYR A 307 -3.89 31.14 16.91
C TYR A 307 -3.25 29.75 16.88
N SER A 308 -3.99 28.71 16.52
CA SER A 308 -3.43 27.38 16.33
C SER A 308 -2.48 27.31 15.12
N MET A 309 -2.83 27.96 14.01
CA MET A 309 -1.97 28.10 12.82
C MET A 309 -0.67 28.85 13.12
N LYS A 310 -0.71 29.87 13.98
CA LYS A 310 0.47 30.63 14.45
C LYS A 310 1.55 29.69 15.02
N LYS A 311 1.16 28.62 15.71
CA LYS A 311 2.10 27.64 16.29
C LYS A 311 2.76 26.74 15.23
N LYS A 312 2.32 26.82 13.97
CA LYS A 312 2.85 26.06 12.82
C LYS A 312 3.13 27.02 11.65
N PRO A 313 4.17 27.88 11.76
CA PRO A 313 4.44 28.93 10.80
C PRO A 313 5.01 28.36 9.48
N THR A 314 4.13 27.96 8.58
CA THR A 314 4.45 27.50 7.22
C THR A 314 4.00 28.53 6.20
N ASP A 315 4.64 28.56 5.03
CA ASP A 315 4.26 29.49 3.98
C ASP A 315 2.80 29.32 3.57
N GLU A 316 2.33 28.08 3.44
CA GLU A 316 0.94 27.81 3.10
C GLU A 316 -0.04 28.32 4.17
N ASN A 317 0.28 28.17 5.47
CA ASN A 317 -0.55 28.75 6.53
C ASN A 317 -0.58 30.28 6.47
N PHE A 318 0.56 30.92 6.19
CA PHE A 318 0.61 32.37 6.04
C PHE A 318 -0.14 32.85 4.79
N GLU A 319 -0.06 32.13 3.67
CA GLU A 319 -0.87 32.40 2.48
C GLU A 319 -2.37 32.42 2.82
N ILE A 320 -2.82 31.40 3.55
CA ILE A 320 -4.22 31.29 3.96
C ILE A 320 -4.63 32.43 4.88
N LEU A 321 -3.79 32.82 5.84
CA LEU A 321 -4.04 33.97 6.69
C LEU A 321 -4.10 35.28 5.90
N VAL A 322 -3.24 35.48 4.90
CA VAL A 322 -3.32 36.64 3.99
C VAL A 322 -4.63 36.63 3.20
N LYS A 323 -5.05 35.47 2.65
CA LYS A 323 -6.33 35.33 1.94
C LYS A 323 -7.54 35.57 2.85
N ALA A 324 -7.46 35.17 4.13
CA ALA A 324 -8.52 35.35 5.11
C ALA A 324 -8.78 36.83 5.44
N LEU A 325 -7.81 37.71 5.24
CA LEU A 325 -8.00 39.16 5.40
C LEU A 325 -9.08 39.71 4.45
N ASP A 326 -9.20 39.18 3.23
CA ASP A 326 -10.26 39.56 2.28
C ASP A 326 -11.60 38.86 2.54
N LYS A 327 -11.65 37.94 3.50
CA LYS A 327 -12.83 37.10 3.80
C LYS A 327 -13.43 37.41 5.17
N THR A 328 -12.96 38.48 5.81
CA THR A 328 -13.30 38.84 7.19
C THR A 328 -13.56 40.33 7.26
N GLU A 329 -14.72 40.71 7.77
CA GLU A 329 -15.07 42.11 8.06
C GLU A 329 -14.85 42.46 9.54
N ASP A 330 -14.63 41.46 10.39
CA ASP A 330 -14.38 41.63 11.82
C ASP A 330 -12.98 42.23 12.08
N ILE A 331 -12.95 43.50 12.50
CA ILE A 331 -11.71 44.26 12.67
C ILE A 331 -10.81 43.69 13.79
N GLU A 332 -11.38 43.06 14.81
CA GLU A 332 -10.58 42.43 15.88
C GLU A 332 -9.84 41.21 15.36
N LEU A 333 -10.51 40.37 14.56
CA LEU A 333 -9.91 39.23 13.90
C LEU A 333 -8.85 39.68 12.88
N LEU A 334 -9.11 40.72 12.09
CA LEU A 334 -8.11 41.32 11.18
C LEU A 334 -6.86 41.79 11.93
N ALA A 335 -7.01 42.49 13.06
CA ALA A 335 -5.90 42.92 13.90
C ALA A 335 -5.09 41.73 14.44
N LYS A 336 -5.76 40.64 14.86
CA LYS A 336 -5.11 39.41 15.33
C LYS A 336 -4.38 38.68 14.21
N ILE A 337 -4.99 38.52 13.04
CA ILE A 337 -4.37 37.89 11.87
C ILE A 337 -3.11 38.66 11.45
N THR A 338 -3.18 39.99 11.32
CA THR A 338 -2.01 40.79 10.94
C THR A 338 -0.89 40.71 11.97
N LYS A 339 -1.21 40.65 13.27
CA LYS A 339 -0.21 40.39 14.32
C LYS A 339 0.49 39.03 14.16
N ILE A 340 -0.24 37.99 13.74
CA ILE A 340 0.33 36.67 13.43
C ILE A 340 1.22 36.74 12.18
N LEU A 341 0.75 37.38 11.11
CA LEU A 341 1.50 37.54 9.85
C LEU A 341 2.84 38.26 10.05
N LYS A 342 2.95 39.14 11.05
CA LYS A 342 4.22 39.81 11.40
C LYS A 342 5.32 38.87 11.90
N ILE A 343 5.01 37.62 12.23
CA ILE A 343 6.02 36.58 12.46
C ILE A 343 6.81 36.31 11.18
N ALA A 344 6.14 36.28 10.03
CA ALA A 344 6.76 36.09 8.72
C ALA A 344 7.32 37.41 8.13
N ASN A 345 6.64 38.53 8.37
CA ASN A 345 7.09 39.86 7.90
C ASN A 345 6.98 40.91 9.00
N ARG A 346 8.08 41.12 9.73
CA ARG A 346 8.13 42.09 10.85
C ARG A 346 7.75 43.52 10.46
N LYS A 347 7.99 43.90 9.20
CA LYS A 347 7.69 45.24 8.67
C LYS A 347 6.26 45.39 8.13
N GLY A 348 5.47 44.32 8.14
CA GLY A 348 4.09 44.35 7.63
C GLY A 348 3.19 45.29 8.45
N THR A 349 2.25 45.92 7.74
CA THR A 349 1.28 46.88 8.27
C THR A 349 0.35 46.17 9.26
N ALA A 350 0.34 46.59 10.53
CA ALA A 350 -0.57 46.04 11.52
C ALA A 350 -1.88 46.81 11.50
N ILE A 351 -3.01 46.08 11.47
CA ILE A 351 -4.34 46.67 11.62
C ILE A 351 -4.62 46.87 13.12
N GLN A 352 -5.18 48.02 13.48
CA GLN A 352 -5.70 48.33 14.82
C GLN A 352 -7.23 48.36 14.82
N ILE A 353 -7.82 48.09 15.97
CA ILE A 353 -9.29 48.08 16.17
C ILE A 353 -9.92 49.48 15.91
N THR A 354 -9.12 50.54 16.00
CA THR A 354 -9.54 51.93 15.80
C THR A 354 -9.25 52.47 14.40
N ASP A 355 -8.71 51.64 13.49
CA ASP A 355 -8.38 52.09 12.13
C ASP A 355 -9.65 52.35 11.31
N SER A 356 -9.60 53.35 10.42
CA SER A 356 -10.67 53.57 9.45
C SER A 356 -10.66 52.50 8.36
N GLN A 357 -11.79 52.31 7.66
CA GLN A 357 -11.89 51.34 6.58
C GLN A 357 -10.82 51.55 5.49
N ASP A 358 -10.53 52.80 5.12
CA ASP A 358 -9.49 53.12 4.12
C ASP A 358 -8.10 52.64 4.55
N VAL A 359 -7.79 52.74 5.85
CA VAL A 359 -6.51 52.29 6.42
C VAL A 359 -6.48 50.75 6.44
N VAL A 360 -7.57 50.11 6.83
CA VAL A 360 -7.74 48.65 6.81
C VAL A 360 -7.54 48.12 5.38
N ASP A 361 -8.26 48.66 4.41
CA ASP A 361 -8.19 48.24 3.01
C ASP A 361 -6.79 48.42 2.42
N LYS A 362 -6.10 49.51 2.78
CA LYS A 362 -4.71 49.74 2.39
C LYS A 362 -3.80 48.67 2.98
N ALA A 363 -3.93 48.37 4.28
CA ALA A 363 -3.12 47.35 4.94
C ALA A 363 -3.33 45.96 4.31
N ILE A 364 -4.57 45.60 3.99
CA ILE A 364 -4.88 44.33 3.30
C ILE A 364 -4.21 44.27 1.93
N ARG A 365 -4.26 45.36 1.14
CA ARG A 365 -3.55 45.45 -0.16
C ARG A 365 -2.04 45.30 0.00
N ASP A 366 -1.44 45.92 1.01
CA ASP A 366 0.00 45.84 1.28
C ASP A 366 0.40 44.38 1.59
N TRP A 367 -0.36 43.67 2.42
CA TRP A 367 -0.13 42.26 2.74
C TRP A 367 -0.20 41.35 1.52
N LYS A 368 -1.20 41.54 0.66
CA LYS A 368 -1.37 40.76 -0.57
C LYS A 368 -0.25 41.03 -1.56
N THR A 369 0.18 42.28 -1.68
CA THR A 369 1.29 42.68 -2.55
C THR A 369 2.58 42.02 -2.07
N TRP A 370 2.88 42.15 -0.77
CA TRP A 370 4.04 41.51 -0.18
C TRP A 370 4.06 39.99 -0.43
N TRP A 371 2.95 39.29 -0.18
CA TRP A 371 2.87 37.84 -0.38
C TRP A 371 3.16 37.41 -1.83
N ARG A 372 2.71 38.20 -2.82
CA ARG A 372 2.95 37.92 -4.25
C ARG A 372 4.39 38.17 -4.69
N THR A 373 5.12 39.03 -3.97
CA THR A 373 6.49 39.44 -4.31
C THR A 373 7.57 38.71 -3.51
N LYS A 374 7.16 37.91 -2.52
CA LYS A 374 8.03 36.99 -1.80
C LYS A 374 8.33 35.79 -2.70
#